data_AF-A0A2V7W8H6-F1
#
_entry.id   AF-A0A2V7W8H6-F1
#
_cell.length_a   1.000
_cell.length_b   1.000
_cell.length_c   1.000
_cell.angle_alpha   90.00
_cell.angle_beta   90.00
_cell.angle_gamma   90.00
#
_symmetry.space_group_name_H-M   'P 1'
#
loop_
_entity.id
_entity.type
_entity.pdbx_description
1 polymer ?
#
loop_
_entity_poly.entity_id
_entity_poly.type
_entity_poly.pdbx_seq_one_letter_code
_entity_poly.pdbx_strand_id
1 'polypeptide(L)' 'MKTQNNREQAIDATPVSQQRLEKRIDELARQGKVRKGTGTVPDELLTTCPPKFSSSVLEALLEERKSGW' A
#
# COMPACT_ATOMS: atom_id res chain seq x y z
N MET A 1 -7.11 -24.75 -32.00
CA MET A 1 -7.84 -24.19 -30.83
C MET A 1 -6.88 -23.23 -30.14
N LYS A 2 -7.28 -21.97 -29.97
CA LYS A 2 -6.44 -20.88 -29.42
C LYS A 2 -6.72 -20.77 -27.93
N THR A 3 -5.70 -20.95 -27.10
CA THR A 3 -5.78 -20.56 -25.68
C THR A 3 -4.74 -19.47 -25.48
N GLN A 4 -5.19 -18.22 -25.49
CA GLN A 4 -4.37 -17.08 -25.10
C GLN A 4 -4.39 -17.01 -23.56
N ASN A 5 -3.29 -17.43 -22.92
CA ASN A 5 -3.11 -17.23 -21.50
C ASN A 5 -2.67 -15.78 -21.25
N ASN A 6 -3.52 -15.05 -20.52
CA ASN A 6 -3.34 -13.67 -20.14
C ASN A 6 -2.15 -13.52 -19.19
N ARG A 7 -1.12 -12.83 -19.69
CA ARG A 7 -0.12 -12.02 -19.00
C ARG A 7 -0.29 -11.90 -17.48
N GLU A 8 0.46 -12.72 -16.76
CA GLU A 8 1.01 -12.34 -15.46
C GLU A 8 1.92 -11.12 -15.72
N GLN A 9 1.39 -9.92 -15.48
CA GLN A 9 2.25 -8.74 -15.41
C GLN A 9 3.00 -8.82 -14.09
N ALA A 10 4.17 -9.46 -14.12
CA ALA A 10 5.19 -9.23 -13.13
C ALA A 10 5.40 -7.72 -13.06
N ILE A 11 5.10 -7.12 -11.91
CA ILE A 11 5.51 -5.77 -11.59
C ILE A 11 7.04 -5.79 -11.49
N ASP A 12 7.69 -5.69 -12.64
CA ASP A 12 9.13 -5.47 -12.74
C ASP A 12 9.42 -4.21 -11.92
N ALA A 13 9.98 -4.39 -10.74
CA ALA A 13 10.55 -3.32 -9.94
C ALA A 13 11.77 -2.80 -10.71
N THR A 14 11.52 -2.01 -11.76
CA THR A 14 12.57 -1.32 -12.48
C THR A 14 13.28 -0.47 -11.44
N PRO A 15 14.62 -0.57 -11.29
CA PRO A 15 15.33 0.22 -10.30
C PRO A 15 15.15 1.70 -10.66
N VAL A 16 14.20 2.35 -10.00
CA VAL A 16 13.99 3.78 -10.12
C VAL A 16 15.14 4.44 -9.39
N SER A 17 15.91 5.27 -10.11
CA SER A 17 16.99 6.01 -9.46
C SER A 17 16.42 6.83 -8.29
N GLN A 18 17.11 6.82 -7.16
CA GLN A 18 16.70 7.52 -5.95
C GLN A 18 16.38 9.00 -6.23
N GLN A 19 17.18 9.64 -7.10
CA GLN A 19 16.94 11.01 -7.57
C GLN A 19 15.60 11.21 -8.28
N ARG A 20 15.14 10.23 -9.08
CA ARG A 20 13.84 10.29 -9.76
C ARG A 20 12.70 10.15 -8.76
N LEU A 21 12.87 9.30 -7.75
CA LEU A 21 11.92 9.13 -6.66
C LEU A 21 11.78 10.42 -5.85
N GLU A 22 12.89 11.03 -5.45
CA GLU A 22 12.93 12.28 -4.68
C GLU A 22 12.23 13.43 -5.43
N LYS A 23 12.54 13.61 -6.73
CA LYS A 23 11.86 14.60 -7.59
C LYS A 23 10.36 14.37 -7.65
N ARG A 24 9.91 13.11 -7.68
CA ARG A 24 8.48 12.78 -7.69
C ARG A 24 7.82 13.10 -6.36
N ILE A 25 8.50 12.84 -5.24
CA ILE A 25 7.98 13.17 -3.91
C ILE A 25 7.87 14.69 -3.74
N ASP A 26 8.85 15.45 -4.21
CA ASP A 26 8.81 16.92 -4.21
C ASP A 26 7.63 17.47 -5.02
N GLU A 27 7.39 16.89 -6.20
CA GLU A 27 6.23 17.23 -7.02
C GLU A 27 4.92 17.00 -6.28
N LEU A 28 4.77 15.84 -5.63
CA LEU A 28 3.58 15.50 -4.87
C LEU A 28 3.40 16.41 -3.65
N ALA A 29 4.49 16.80 -3.01
CA ALA A 29 4.45 17.75 -1.89
C ALA A 29 4.00 19.13 -2.35
N ARG A 30 4.48 19.63 -3.51
CA ARG A 30 4.05 20.90 -4.10
C ARG A 30 2.57 20.90 -4.49
N GLN A 31 2.07 19.74 -4.95
CA GLN A 31 0.65 19.53 -5.25
C GLN A 31 -0.22 19.40 -3.98
N GLY A 32 0.38 19.39 -2.79
CA GLY A 32 -0.34 19.20 -1.52
C GLY A 32 -0.87 17.78 -1.29
N LYS A 33 -0.47 16.81 -2.12
CA LYS A 33 -0.92 15.39 -2.01
C LYS A 33 -0.22 14.63 -0.90
N VAL A 34 0.99 15.06 -0.54
CA VAL A 34 1.79 14.49 0.54
C VAL A 34 2.42 15.59 1.37
N ARG A 35 2.77 15.28 2.61
CA ARG A 35 3.61 16.14 3.46
C ARG A 35 4.89 15.40 3.76
N LYS A 36 6.03 16.09 3.64
CA LYS A 36 7.30 15.57 4.12
C LYS A 36 7.33 15.71 5.64
N GLY A 37 7.37 14.58 6.35
CA GLY A 37 7.66 14.58 7.77
C GLY A 37 9.11 15.02 7.99
N THR A 38 9.35 15.91 8.94
CA THR A 38 10.70 16.40 9.32
C THR A 38 11.29 15.65 10.51
N GLY A 39 10.58 14.64 11.03
CA GLY A 39 10.97 13.88 12.22
C GLY A 39 11.37 12.45 11.91
N THR A 40 12.05 11.84 12.89
CA THR A 40 12.32 10.40 12.90
C THR A 40 11.02 9.63 13.10
N VAL A 41 10.87 8.50 12.43
CA VAL A 41 9.78 7.56 12.68
C VAL A 41 9.89 7.11 14.15
N PRO A 42 8.83 7.22 14.98
CA PRO A 42 8.88 6.73 16.35
C PRO A 42 9.30 5.26 16.41
N ASP A 43 10.25 4.93 17.28
CA ASP A 43 10.79 3.57 17.42
C ASP A 43 9.68 2.53 17.72
N GLU A 44 8.67 2.96 18.47
CA GLU A 44 7.48 2.18 18.79
C GLU A 44 6.76 1.64 17.54
N LEU A 45 6.79 2.36 16.40
CA LEU A 45 6.18 1.89 15.15
C LEU A 45 6.99 0.80 14.46
N LEU A 46 8.29 0.69 14.77
CA LEU A 46 9.19 -0.30 14.20
C LEU A 46 9.30 -1.55 15.07
N THR A 47 9.10 -1.41 16.39
CA THR A 47 9.24 -2.49 17.35
C THR A 47 7.90 -3.11 17.77
N THR A 48 6.80 -2.35 17.72
CA THR A 48 5.51 -2.84 18.16
C THR A 48 4.86 -3.65 17.04
N CYS A 49 4.49 -4.90 17.34
CA CYS A 49 3.66 -5.67 16.42
C CYS A 49 2.35 -4.90 16.15
N PRO A 50 1.94 -4.74 14.89
CA PRO A 50 0.66 -4.13 14.60
C PRO A 50 -0.47 -4.90 15.30
N PRO A 51 -1.53 -4.22 15.74
CA PRO A 51 -2.65 -4.87 16.39
C PRO A 51 -3.17 -5.99 15.47
N LYS A 52 -3.22 -7.20 16.02
CA LYS A 52 -3.82 -8.34 15.32
C LYS A 52 -5.33 -8.18 15.40
N PHE A 53 -5.94 -7.71 14.32
CA PHE A 53 -7.39 -7.75 14.19
C PHE A 53 -7.84 -9.21 14.08
N SER A 54 -8.91 -9.57 14.77
CA SER A 54 -9.47 -10.93 14.74
C SER A 54 -10.04 -11.29 13.37
N SER A 55 -10.38 -10.29 12.57
CA SER A 55 -10.90 -10.44 11.21
C SER A 55 -10.53 -9.22 10.35
N SER A 56 -10.36 -9.44 9.06
CA SER A 56 -10.24 -8.36 8.08
C SER A 56 -11.58 -7.61 7.92
N VAL A 57 -11.53 -6.37 7.41
CA VAL A 57 -12.75 -5.62 7.04
C VAL A 57 -13.60 -6.41 6.05
N LEU A 58 -12.97 -7.13 5.11
CA LEU A 58 -13.66 -7.99 4.16
C LEU A 58 -14.38 -9.15 4.86
N GLU A 59 -13.73 -9.84 5.80
CA GLU A 59 -14.34 -10.91 6.58
C GLU A 59 -15.53 -10.41 7.40
N ALA A 60 -15.41 -9.24 8.03
CA ALA A 60 -16.51 -8.61 8.75
C ALA A 60 -17.72 -8.33 7.83
N LEU A 61 -17.47 -7.77 6.64
CA LEU A 61 -18.52 -7.51 5.65
C LEU A 61 -19.16 -8.79 5.10
N LEU A 62 -18.38 -9.87 4.95
CA LEU A 62 -18.89 -11.17 4.52
C LEU A 62 -19.77 -11.82 5.59
N GLU A 63 -19.39 -11.72 6.87
CA GLU A 63 -20.22 -12.18 7.98
C GLU A 63 -21.50 -11.36 8.12
N GLU A 64 -21.41 -10.03 7.98
CA GLU A 64 -22.58 -9.14 7.97
C GLU A 64 -23.57 -9.55 6.85
N ARG A 65 -23.07 -9.81 5.64
CA ARG A 65 -23.88 -10.32 4.52
C ARG A 65 -24.52 -11.68 4.80
N LYS A 66 -23.81 -12.62 5.44
CA LYS A 66 -24.37 -13.93 5.81
C LYS A 66 -25.45 -13.81 6.89
N SER A 67 -25.29 -12.85 7.80
CA SER A 67 -26.20 -12.63 8.93
C SER A 67 -27.53 -11.98 8.55
N GLY A 68 -27.69 -11.55 7.29
CA GLY A 68 -29.00 -11.24 6.70
C GLY A 68 -29.53 -9.84 6.99
N TRP A 69 -28.65 -8.86 7.21
CA TRP A 69 -28.99 -7.44 7.03
C TRP A 69 -29.01 -7.05 5.55
#